data_AF-A0ABD5B844-F1
#
_entry.id   AF-A0ABD5B844-F1
#
_cell.length_a   1.000
_cell.length_b   1.000
_cell.length_c   1.000
_cell.angle_alpha   90.00
_cell.angle_beta   90.00
_cell.angle_gamma   90.00
#
_symmetry.space_group_name_H-M   'P 1'
#
loop_
_entity.id
_entity.type
_entity.pdbx_description
1 polymer ?
#
loop_
_entity_poly.entity_id
_entity_poly.type
_entity_poly.pdbx_seq_one_letter_code
_entity_poly.pdbx_strand_id
1 'polypeptide(L)'
;MGNRFRLLVNEVEAVDAEHDLPLLPVARVLWKTLPDMKTTCAAWIYAGGAHHTVYSQNLTKAHLSDFANMADLEYITIGADTSLNTFRKELQWNDIYYRNK
;
A
#
# COMPACT_ATOMS: atom_id res chain seq x y z
N MET A 1 3.45 21.39 -6.58
CA MET A 1 4.64 20.76 -5.98
C MET A 1 4.21 20.04 -4.72
N GLY A 2 4.71 18.82 -4.48
CA GLY A 2 4.42 18.08 -3.26
C GLY A 2 4.98 18.79 -2.03
N ASN A 3 4.20 18.84 -0.95
CA ASN A 3 4.55 19.50 0.32
C ASN A 3 5.00 18.52 1.41
N ARG A 4 4.92 17.20 1.14
CA ARG A 4 5.26 16.11 2.07
C ARG A 4 5.36 14.77 1.32
N PHE A 5 5.88 13.76 2.00
CA PHE A 5 5.90 12.38 1.52
C PHE A 5 4.89 11.51 2.27
N ARG A 6 4.35 10.49 1.61
CA ARG A 6 3.45 9.46 2.16
C ARG A 6 4.05 8.09 1.87
N LEU A 7 4.23 7.28 2.90
CA LEU A 7 4.52 5.85 2.77
C LEU A 7 3.20 5.08 2.74
N LEU A 8 2.87 4.54 1.57
CA LEU A 8 1.70 3.71 1.36
C LEU A 8 2.09 2.24 1.35
N VAL A 9 1.52 1.46 2.26
CA VAL A 9 1.79 0.03 2.41
C VAL A 9 0.52 -0.76 2.12
N ASN A 10 0.63 -1.79 1.27
CA ASN A 10 -0.47 -2.70 0.98
C ASN A 10 -0.09 -4.12 1.39
N GLU A 11 -0.86 -4.72 2.30
CA GLU A 11 -0.71 -6.11 2.69
C GLU A 11 -1.19 -7.02 1.55
N VAL A 12 -0.31 -7.96 1.16
CA VAL A 12 -0.56 -8.91 0.08
C VAL A 12 -0.10 -10.30 0.48
N GLU A 13 -0.73 -11.30 -0.08
CA GLU A 13 -0.34 -12.70 0.04
C GLU A 13 0.18 -13.20 -1.31
N ALA A 14 1.44 -13.62 -1.35
CA ALA A 14 2.00 -14.25 -2.55
C ALA A 14 1.23 -15.54 -2.85
N VAL A 15 0.98 -15.81 -4.12
CA VAL A 15 0.36 -17.06 -4.57
C VAL A 15 1.14 -17.67 -5.72
N ASP A 16 1.13 -19.00 -5.78
CA ASP A 16 1.69 -19.73 -6.90
C ASP A 16 0.83 -19.54 -8.16
N ALA A 17 1.46 -19.62 -9.33
CA ALA A 17 0.74 -19.64 -10.59
C ALA A 17 0.04 -21.00 -10.76
N GLU A 18 -1.27 -20.99 -10.97
CA GLU A 18 -2.06 -22.21 -11.18
C GLU A 18 -1.73 -22.92 -12.51
N HIS A 19 -1.16 -22.19 -13.47
CA HIS A 19 -0.84 -22.68 -14.81
C HIS A 19 0.51 -22.15 -15.26
N ASP A 20 1.19 -22.91 -16.12
CA ASP A 20 2.41 -22.45 -16.79
C ASP A 20 2.13 -21.23 -17.67
N LEU A 21 3.07 -20.27 -17.68
CA LEU A 21 3.03 -19.13 -18.62
C LEU A 21 4.26 -19.24 -19.54
N PRO A 22 4.22 -20.14 -20.55
CA PRO A 22 5.39 -20.52 -21.34
C PRO A 22 5.92 -19.40 -22.24
N LEU A 23 5.07 -18.41 -22.55
CA LEU A 23 5.43 -17.27 -23.39
C LEU A 23 5.82 -16.01 -22.60
N LEU A 24 5.78 -16.03 -21.26
CA LEU A 24 6.14 -14.87 -20.45
C LEU A 24 7.66 -14.82 -20.24
N PRO A 25 8.40 -13.90 -20.90
CA PRO A 25 9.87 -13.95 -20.97
C PRO A 25 10.55 -13.31 -19.75
N VAL A 26 9.79 -13.06 -18.68
CA VAL A 26 10.25 -12.36 -17.48
C VAL A 26 9.85 -13.13 -16.22
N ALA A 27 10.66 -12.96 -15.17
CA ALA A 27 10.27 -13.34 -13.82
C ALA A 27 9.03 -12.54 -13.39
N ARG A 28 8.18 -13.16 -12.58
CA ARG A 28 6.93 -12.57 -12.10
C ARG A 28 6.62 -13.08 -10.70
N VAL A 29 5.77 -12.32 -10.02
CA VAL A 29 5.12 -12.71 -8.78
C VAL A 29 3.63 -12.50 -8.96
N LEU A 30 2.82 -13.40 -8.41
CA LEU A 30 1.38 -13.24 -8.30
C LEU A 30 1.06 -13.04 -6.82
N TRP A 31 0.07 -12.20 -6.53
CA TRP A 31 -0.38 -12.00 -5.16
C TRP A 31 -1.87 -11.69 -5.11
N LYS A 32 -2.48 -12.02 -3.97
CA LYS A 32 -3.81 -11.56 -3.58
C LYS A 32 -3.65 -10.34 -2.68
N THR A 33 -4.44 -9.31 -2.93
CA THR A 33 -4.47 -8.10 -2.10
C THR A 33 -5.57 -8.20 -1.05
N LEU A 34 -5.32 -7.67 0.15
CA LEU A 34 -6.32 -7.62 1.22
C LEU A 34 -6.97 -6.22 1.31
N PRO A 35 -8.29 -6.12 1.56
CA PRO A 35 -9.22 -7.22 1.81
C PRO A 35 -9.68 -7.92 0.52
N ASP A 36 -9.68 -7.18 -0.58
CA ASP A 36 -10.00 -7.67 -1.92
C ASP A 36 -9.43 -6.71 -2.97
N MET A 37 -9.39 -7.16 -4.23
CA MET A 37 -8.82 -6.39 -5.34
C MET A 37 -9.52 -5.05 -5.58
N LYS A 38 -10.85 -4.99 -5.46
CA LYS A 38 -11.61 -3.76 -5.75
C LYS A 38 -11.35 -2.71 -4.67
N THR A 39 -11.43 -3.11 -3.41
CA THR A 39 -11.16 -2.24 -2.25
C THR A 39 -9.71 -1.77 -2.27
N THR A 40 -8.76 -2.67 -2.48
CA THR A 40 -7.33 -2.33 -2.54
C THR A 40 -7.01 -1.33 -3.65
N CYS A 41 -7.45 -1.61 -4.88
CA CYS A 41 -7.20 -0.73 -6.01
C CYS A 41 -7.78 0.67 -5.77
N ALA A 42 -9.02 0.75 -5.27
CA ALA A 42 -9.65 2.03 -4.98
C ALA A 42 -8.89 2.79 -3.89
N ALA A 43 -8.52 2.14 -2.79
CA ALA A 43 -7.75 2.76 -1.71
C ALA A 43 -6.38 3.24 -2.20
N TRP A 44 -5.67 2.45 -3.00
CA TRP A 44 -4.37 2.80 -3.57
C TRP A 44 -4.47 4.04 -4.47
N ILE A 45 -5.48 4.09 -5.34
CA ILE A 45 -5.75 5.24 -6.21
C ILE A 45 -6.13 6.48 -5.40
N TYR A 46 -7.00 6.35 -4.38
CA TYR A 46 -7.37 7.47 -3.52
C TYR A 46 -6.18 8.05 -2.75
N ALA A 47 -5.26 7.18 -2.31
CA ALA A 47 -4.04 7.59 -1.63
C ALA A 47 -2.97 8.17 -2.58
N GLY A 48 -3.17 8.06 -3.90
CA GLY A 48 -2.20 8.51 -4.91
C GLY A 48 -0.99 7.60 -5.05
N GLY A 49 -1.15 6.29 -4.79
CA GLY A 49 -0.06 5.33 -4.84
C GLY A 49 0.54 5.16 -6.25
N ALA A 50 1.87 4.98 -6.32
CA ALA A 50 2.57 4.77 -7.57
C ALA A 50 2.32 3.37 -8.17
N HIS A 51 2.60 3.20 -9.46
CA HIS A 51 2.62 1.87 -10.11
C HIS A 51 3.90 1.09 -9.81
N HIS A 52 5.00 1.80 -9.54
CA HIS A 52 6.22 1.18 -9.02
C HIS A 52 6.10 0.97 -7.52
N THR A 53 6.39 -0.25 -7.09
CA THR A 53 6.37 -0.64 -5.68
C THR A 53 7.65 -1.39 -5.33
N VAL A 54 7.94 -1.46 -4.03
CA VAL A 54 8.93 -2.38 -3.48
C VAL A 54 8.16 -3.54 -2.85
N TYR A 55 8.43 -4.76 -3.32
CA TYR A 55 7.83 -5.97 -2.79
C TYR A 55 8.77 -6.65 -1.78
N SER A 56 8.24 -7.12 -0.66
CA SER A 56 9.02 -7.80 0.37
C SER A 56 8.21 -8.90 1.08
N GLN A 57 8.84 -10.04 1.31
CA GLN A 57 8.31 -11.14 2.13
C GLN A 57 8.92 -11.13 3.55
N ASN A 58 9.97 -10.33 3.78
CA ASN A 58 10.72 -10.29 5.03
C ASN A 58 10.35 -9.10 5.91
N LEU A 59 9.77 -8.04 5.32
CA LEU A 59 9.37 -6.85 6.05
C LEU A 59 7.87 -6.91 6.36
N THR A 60 7.53 -6.59 7.61
CA THR A 60 6.15 -6.47 8.07
C THR A 60 5.70 -5.02 7.98
N LYS A 61 4.38 -4.79 8.01
CA LYS A 61 3.81 -3.43 8.15
C LYS A 61 4.31 -2.70 9.39
N ALA A 62 4.65 -3.41 10.47
CA ALA A 62 5.21 -2.82 11.69
C ALA A 62 6.58 -2.19 11.42
N HIS A 63 7.48 -2.89 10.73
CA HIS A 63 8.78 -2.32 10.34
C HIS A 63 8.63 -1.02 9.52
N LEU A 64 7.66 -0.99 8.60
CA LEU A 64 7.43 0.16 7.73
C LEU A 64 6.76 1.33 8.48
N SER A 65 5.87 1.03 9.43
CA SER A 65 5.29 2.02 10.34
C SER A 65 6.36 2.65 11.22
N ASP A 66 7.26 1.84 11.79
CA ASP A 66 8.37 2.35 12.61
C ASP A 66 9.32 3.22 11.79
N PHE A 67 9.65 2.81 10.57
CA PHE A 67 10.43 3.63 9.65
C PHE A 67 9.75 4.96 9.33
N ALA A 68 8.45 4.96 9.01
CA ALA A 68 7.70 6.18 8.74
C ALA A 68 7.72 7.14 9.94
N ASN A 69 7.60 6.61 11.16
CA ASN A 69 7.71 7.40 12.39
C ASN A 69 9.11 8.01 12.55
N MET A 70 10.17 7.23 12.31
CA MET A 70 11.56 7.71 12.39
C MET A 70 11.88 8.78 11.33
N ALA A 71 11.34 8.62 10.13
CA ALA A 71 11.59 9.48 8.97
C ALA A 71 10.60 10.66 8.84
N ASP A 72 9.67 10.80 9.79
CA ASP A 72 8.60 11.80 9.79
C ASP A 72 7.74 11.80 8.52
N LEU A 73 7.26 10.61 8.13
CA LEU A 73 6.43 10.39 6.95
C LEU A 73 4.99 10.10 7.35
N GLU A 74 4.02 10.53 6.54
CA GLU A 74 2.67 9.98 6.68
C GLU A 74 2.70 8.49 6.34
N TYR A 75 2.26 7.66 7.29
CA TYR A 75 2.05 6.23 7.09
C TYR A 75 0.57 5.94 6.84
N ILE A 76 0.26 5.24 5.75
CA ILE A 76 -1.07 4.71 5.45
C ILE A 76 -0.94 3.25 5.08
N THR A 77 -1.80 2.40 5.64
CA THR A 77 -1.83 0.96 5.36
C THR A 77 -3.16 0.55 4.73
N ILE A 78 -3.09 -0.38 3.79
CA ILE A 78 -4.23 -1.10 3.21
C ILE A 78 -4.06 -2.57 3.58
N GLY A 79 -5.07 -3.16 4.20
CA GLY A 79 -5.04 -4.53 4.71
C GLY A 79 -6.44 -5.09 4.95
N ALA A 80 -6.52 -6.23 5.65
CA ALA A 80 -7.78 -6.98 5.81
C ALA A 80 -8.94 -6.16 6.40
N ASP A 81 -8.65 -5.20 7.28
CA ASP A 81 -9.68 -4.39 7.95
C ASP A 81 -9.98 -3.07 7.22
N THR A 82 -9.42 -2.86 6.01
CA THR A 82 -9.60 -1.60 5.28
C THR A 82 -11.03 -1.45 4.77
N SER A 83 -11.69 -0.39 5.24
CA SER A 83 -12.95 0.13 4.69
C SER A 83 -12.68 1.44 3.96
N LEU A 84 -13.12 1.56 2.70
CA LEU A 84 -12.92 2.78 1.88
C LEU A 84 -13.48 4.04 2.54
N ASN A 85 -14.57 3.93 3.30
CA ASN A 85 -15.18 5.07 3.98
C ASN A 85 -14.28 5.58 5.12
N THR A 86 -13.70 4.69 5.90
CA THR A 86 -12.76 5.05 6.98
C THR A 86 -11.44 5.53 6.39
N PHE A 87 -10.92 4.81 5.40
CA PHE A 87 -9.68 5.14 4.71
C PHE A 87 -9.69 6.56 4.12
N ARG A 88 -10.78 6.96 3.43
CA ARG A 88 -10.90 8.31 2.88
C ARG A 88 -10.93 9.40 3.97
N LYS A 89 -11.55 9.13 5.12
CA LYS A 89 -11.56 10.06 6.24
C LYS A 89 -10.16 10.20 6.84
N GLU A 90 -9.45 9.09 7.00
CA GLU A 90 -8.06 9.08 7.48
C GLU A 90 -7.15 9.91 6.56
N LEU A 91 -7.25 9.75 5.24
CA LEU A 91 -6.50 10.59 4.29
C LEU A 91 -6.77 12.09 4.48
N GLN A 92 -8.02 12.48 4.74
CA GLN A 92 -8.40 13.89 4.97
C GLN A 92 -7.87 14.42 6.30
N TRP A 93 -7.97 13.63 7.37
CA TRP A 93 -7.47 14.00 8.69
C TRP A 93 -5.94 14.14 8.68
N ASN A 94 -5.25 13.17 8.07
CA ASN A 94 -3.81 13.22 7.92
C ASN A 94 -3.37 14.40 7.07
N ASP A 95 -4.09 14.73 5.99
CA ASP A 95 -3.73 15.88 5.17
C ASP A 95 -3.72 17.19 5.96
N ILE A 96 -4.70 17.37 6.85
CA ILE A 96 -4.74 18.51 7.77
C ILE A 96 -3.59 18.45 8.78
N TYR A 97 -3.36 17.29 9.41
CA TYR A 97 -2.30 17.12 10.41
C TYR A 97 -0.91 17.44 9.82
N TYR A 98 -0.52 16.79 8.72
CA TYR A 98 0.79 16.97 8.11
C TYR A 98 0.97 18.30 7.37
N ARG A 99 -0.11 19.03 7.09
CA ARG A 99 -0.03 20.40 6.55
C ARG A 99 0.20 21.46 7.63
N ASN A 100 -0.16 21.16 8.88
CA ASN A 100 -0.02 22.07 10.02
C ASN A 100 1.08 21.64 11.01
N LYS A 101 1.75 20.52 10.75
CA LYS A 101 2.96 20.09 11.44
C LYS A 101 4.14 20.92 10.98
#